data_AF-A0A6G4XHV0-F1
#
_entry.id   AF-A0A6G4XHV0-F1
#
_cell.length_a   1.000
_cell.length_b   1.000
_cell.length_c   1.000
_cell.angle_alpha   90.00
_cell.angle_beta   90.00
_cell.angle_gamma   90.00
#
_symmetry.space_group_name_H-M   'P 1'
#
loop_
_entity.id
_entity.type
_entity.pdbx_description
1 polymer ?
#
loop_
_entity_poly.entity_id
_entity_poly.type
_entity_poly.pdbx_seq_one_letter_code
_entity_poly.pdbx_strand_id
1 'polypeptide(L)' 'MGKPKPHEVPPPYRRFAGYCHVCDAGLQWEAGSRTTVVDREGDPSCEASFTGRHVLIPPNWRRARD' A
#
# COMPACT_ATOMS: atom_id res chain seq x y z
N MET A 1 -27.42 -21.13 4.62
CA MET A 1 -26.13 -21.65 4.13
C MET A 1 -25.38 -20.52 3.44
N GLY A 2 -24.47 -19.83 4.15
CA GLY A 2 -23.53 -18.91 3.52
C GLY A 2 -22.17 -19.57 3.48
N LYS A 3 -21.72 -20.07 2.33
CA LYS A 3 -20.35 -20.56 2.19
C LYS A 3 -19.40 -19.37 2.45
N PRO A 4 -18.40 -19.48 3.35
CA PRO A 4 -17.39 -18.44 3.46
C PRO A 4 -16.73 -18.28 2.09
N LYS A 5 -16.66 -17.03 1.59
CA LYS A 5 -15.93 -16.70 0.37
C LYS A 5 -14.53 -17.32 0.48
N PRO A 6 -14.00 -17.94 -0.60
CA PRO A 6 -12.67 -18.53 -0.56
C PRO A 6 -11.72 -17.47 -0.03
N HIS A 7 -11.01 -17.81 1.06
CA HIS A 7 -9.93 -16.99 1.58
C HIS A 7 -8.99 -16.74 0.41
N GLU A 8 -9.11 -15.56 -0.19
CA GLU A 8 -8.25 -15.14 -1.28
C GLU A 8 -6.89 -14.90 -0.64
N VAL A 9 -6.09 -15.96 -0.69
CA VAL A 9 -4.74 -16.03 -0.14
C VAL A 9 -4.00 -14.82 -0.70
N PRO A 10 -3.50 -13.91 0.16
CA PRO A 10 -2.75 -12.77 -0.31
C PRO A 10 -1.56 -13.27 -1.14
N PRO A 11 -1.29 -12.64 -2.30
CA PRO A 11 -0.24 -13.10 -3.19
C PRO A 11 1.11 -13.15 -2.47
N PRO A 12 1.97 -14.13 -2.80
CA PRO A 12 3.28 -14.29 -2.16
C PRO A 12 4.31 -13.26 -2.65
N TYR A 13 3.88 -12.23 -3.37
CA TYR A 13 4.74 -11.19 -3.93
C TYR A 13 4.15 -9.81 -3.64
N ARG A 14 5.04 -8.81 -3.55
CA ARG A 14 4.67 -7.40 -3.40
C ARG A 14 4.00 -6.91 -4.67
N ARG A 15 2.91 -6.15 -4.54
CA ARG A 15 2.17 -5.57 -5.68
C ARG A 15 1.97 -4.08 -5.47
N PHE A 16 2.11 -3.31 -6.53
CA PHE A 16 1.89 -1.86 -6.48
C PHE A 16 0.51 -1.53 -5.90
N ALA A 17 0.49 -0.64 -4.91
CA ALA A 17 -0.70 -0.22 -4.19
C ALA A 17 -1.14 1.19 -4.60
N GLY A 18 -0.18 2.08 -4.84
CA GLY A 18 -0.43 3.50 -5.06
C GLY A 18 0.78 4.32 -4.64
N TYR A 19 0.55 5.54 -4.16
CA TYR A 19 1.61 6.43 -3.70
C TYR A 19 1.39 6.82 -2.24
N CYS A 20 2.46 7.27 -1.59
CA CYS A 20 2.36 7.94 -0.30
C CYS A 20 1.88 9.38 -0.51
N HIS A 21 0.85 9.82 0.22
CA HIS A 21 0.40 11.20 0.17
C HIS A 21 1.47 12.21 0.64
N VAL A 22 2.34 11.77 1.57
CA VAL A 22 3.29 12.65 2.27
C VAL A 22 4.61 12.78 1.52
N CYS A 23 5.27 11.64 1.24
CA CYS A 23 6.58 11.63 0.58
C CYS A 23 6.50 11.36 -0.93
N ASP A 24 5.30 11.17 -1.47
CA ASP A 24 5.07 10.85 -2.89
C ASP A 24 5.73 9.53 -3.38
N ALA A 25 6.32 8.75 -2.48
CA ALA A 25 6.96 7.48 -2.80
C ALA A 25 5.94 6.45 -3.32
N GLY A 26 6.36 5.59 -4.26
CA GLY A 26 5.55 4.46 -4.72
C GLY A 26 5.43 3.41 -3.63
N LEU A 27 4.19 3.01 -3.32
CA LEU A 27 3.89 2.03 -2.28
C LEU A 27 3.43 0.70 -2.88
N GLN A 28 3.70 -0.37 -2.14
CA GLN A 28 3.38 -1.74 -2.48
C GLN A 28 2.68 -2.41 -1.30
N TRP A 29 1.76 -3.33 -1.58
CA TRP A 29 1.25 -4.23 -0.55
C TRP A 29 2.32 -5.26 -0.19
N GLU A 30 2.52 -5.48 1.10
CA GLU A 30 3.48 -6.48 1.56
C GLU A 30 3.05 -7.89 1.16
N ALA A 31 4.01 -8.73 0.79
CA ALA A 31 3.76 -10.11 0.38
C ALA A 31 3.03 -10.87 1.50
N GLY A 32 1.93 -11.55 1.18
CA GLY A 32 1.13 -12.25 2.17
C GLY A 32 0.30 -11.34 3.11
N SER A 33 0.29 -10.02 2.90
CA SER A 33 -0.53 -9.06 3.66
C SER A 33 -1.52 -8.33 2.75
N ARG A 34 -2.71 -8.02 3.30
CA ARG A 34 -3.73 -7.19 2.63
C ARG A 34 -3.84 -5.78 3.22
N THR A 35 -3.17 -5.54 4.34
CA THR A 35 -3.34 -4.34 5.16
C THR A 35 -2.05 -3.57 5.35
N THR A 36 -0.90 -4.22 5.11
CA THR A 36 0.41 -3.60 5.25
C THR A 36 0.86 -3.05 3.91
N VAL A 37 1.12 -1.75 3.87
CA VAL A 37 1.80 -1.09 2.77
C VAL A 37 3.26 -0.84 3.15
N VAL A 38 4.14 -1.00 2.18
CA VAL A 38 5.57 -0.77 2.29
C VAL A 38 6.05 0.00 1.06
N ASP A 39 7.21 0.62 1.13
CA ASP A 39 7.83 1.27 -0.03
C ASP A 39 8.50 0.24 -0.98
N ARG A 40 9.43 0.70 -1.83
CA ARG A 40 10.21 -0.16 -2.72
C ARG A 40 11.16 -1.09 -1.95
N GLU A 41 11.77 -0.58 -0.89
CA GLU A 41 12.74 -1.29 -0.05
C GLU A 41 12.02 -2.27 0.90
N GLY A 42 10.76 -2.00 1.23
CA GLY A 42 9.97 -2.84 2.12
C GLY A 42 9.78 -2.23 3.50
N ASP A 43 10.08 -0.95 3.65
CA ASP A 43 9.85 -0.21 4.86
C ASP A 43 8.38 0.26 4.92
N PRO A 44 7.68 0.00 6.03
CA PRO A 44 6.31 0.49 6.21
C PRO A 44 6.25 1.96 6.66
N SER A 45 7.40 2.58 6.92
CA SER A 45 7.52 3.86 7.59
C SER A 45 7.77 4.98 6.59
N CYS A 46 7.10 6.11 6.83
CA CYS A 46 7.31 7.31 6.03
C CYS A 46 8.15 8.30 6.83
N GLU A 47 9.45 8.40 6.53
CA GLU A 47 10.35 9.33 7.22
C GLU A 47 9.91 10.79 7.09
N ALA A 48 9.33 11.17 5.95
CA ALA A 48 8.80 12.52 5.76
C ALA A 48 7.44 12.77 6.47
N SER A 49 6.86 11.75 7.11
CA SER A 49 5.61 11.89 7.86
C SER A 49 5.89 12.06 9.35
N PHE A 50 5.30 13.10 9.96
CA PHE A 50 5.28 13.25 11.42
C PHE A 50 4.62 12.06 12.15
N THR A 51 3.75 11.30 11.47
CA THR A 51 3.07 10.12 12.04
C THR A 51 3.86 8.81 11.85
N GLY A 52 4.99 8.86 11.13
CA GLY A 52 5.91 7.73 10.93
C GLY A 52 5.41 6.62 10.01
N ARG A 53 4.19 6.64 9.49
CA ARG A 53 3.66 5.60 8.57
C ARG A 53 3.30 6.14 7.21
N HIS A 54 3.41 5.29 6.19
CA HIS A 54 2.92 5.61 4.85
C HIS A 54 1.41 5.75 4.81
N VAL A 55 0.94 6.81 4.13
CA VAL A 55 -0.47 7.08 3.90
C VAL A 55 -0.77 6.78 2.44
N LEU A 56 -1.41 5.64 2.19
CA LEU A 56 -1.74 5.19 0.84
C LEU A 56 -2.84 6.07 0.23
N ILE A 57 -2.55 6.63 -0.95
CA ILE A 57 -3.52 7.29 -1.83
C ILE A 57 -3.64 6.52 -3.14
N PRO A 58 -4.82 6.55 -3.78
CA PRO A 58 -5.06 5.80 -4.99
C PRO A 58 -4.23 6.38 -6.15
N PRO A 59 -3.80 5.54 -7.11
CA PRO A 59 -2.82 5.93 -8.13
C PRO A 59 -3.33 7.02 -9.10
N ASN A 60 -4.65 7.18 -9.21
CA ASN A 60 -5.28 8.26 -9.96
C ASN A 60 -5.21 9.63 -9.28
N TRP A 61 -4.78 9.71 -8.01
CA TRP A 61 -4.70 10.96 -7.26
C TRP A 61 -3.69 11.95 -7.87
N ARG A 62 -2.54 11.46 -8.41
CA ARG A 62 -1.57 12.34 -9.09
C ARG A 62 -2.16 13.05 -10.31
N ARG A 63 -3.08 12.40 -11.04
CA ARG A 63 -3.74 12.99 -12.22
C ARG A 63 -4.69 14.14 -11.89
N ALA A 64 -5.08 14.31 -10.62
CA ALA A 64 -5.99 15.36 -10.20
C ALA A 64 -5.28 16.62 -9.65
N ARG A 65 -3.94 16.61 -9.55
CA ARG A 65 -3.13 17.76 -9.10
C ARG A 65 -2.45 18.54 -10.23
N ASP A 66 -2.42 17.97 -11.43
CA ASP A 66 -1.89 18.60 -12.66
C ASP A 66 -3.03 19.31 -13.40
#